data_AF-A0A932Q1F4-F1
#
_entry.id   AF-A0A932Q1F4-F1
#
_cell.length_a   1.000
_cell.length_b   1.000
_cell.length_c   1.000
_cell.angle_alpha   90.00
_cell.angle_beta   90.00
_cell.angle_gamma   90.00
#
_symmetry.space_group_name_H-M   'P 1'
#
loop_
_entity.id
_entity.type
_entity.pdbx_description
1 polymer ?
#
loop_
_entity_poly.entity_id
_entity_poly.type
_entity_poly.pdbx_seq_one_letter_code
_entity_poly.pdbx_strand_id
1 'polypeptide(L)'
;MFAGAAFGLALAGRINIAPVAAVLIAAALLRAYLAAEKSRADAENSAGSLAGDVALQVRAMYGARELNDNFSAPPAPRVSRLAIFSRAFGELVVCTLVALILFRIFQPYAANGPNFFAPRLPKIDLSKGAFTFGLDVALSWAGGVNPAFADNMNSINDFISGKVDFPPNHQWTDRPAYIFPFENIVLWGLGLPLGLAAWAGFAFAAYQLIFKKQWQHLLIFVWIGLTFAYTGQQFAKTIRYFLQLYPFFCLLAAWGLFQLWDRLTRVIASREAAKQSPSYKEFASSRTSFLAMTDLVRLARFGVIALFAIVIGYTLFWSLAFTSIYTRPVSRVTASRWIFNNVPTGTVIANEHWDDPLPLRVDGKDPFGGMYRGLKSSSDGLMQWYAEDTPEKRAQAIAWLDEADYIVLSSNRLYKAIPRLPMRYPLTTKYYEWLFDGAFGFENVAIIHSRPELFGIQINDDDAEESFTVYDHPQVLIFKKSARYLHDQTAALFNGIDLTEVYRFQPVQATQAKTALLLTASDADAQRAGGTWRDIFDPDDFINRIPVIGWLALIEILGAITFP
;
A
#
# COMPACT_ATOMS: atom_id res chain seq x y z
N MET A 1 5.39 -29.54 -4.14
CA MET A 1 5.90 -29.27 -5.51
C MET A 1 5.31 -27.99 -6.10
N PHE A 2 4.02 -27.92 -6.47
CA PHE A 2 3.41 -26.69 -7.04
C PHE A 2 3.58 -25.44 -6.16
N ALA A 3 3.47 -25.60 -4.83
CA ALA A 3 3.64 -24.51 -3.89
C ALA A 3 5.09 -23.98 -3.87
N GLY A 4 6.08 -24.89 -3.95
CA GLY A 4 7.48 -24.54 -4.14
C GLY A 4 7.74 -23.89 -5.50
N ALA A 5 7.06 -24.36 -6.56
CA ALA A 5 7.18 -23.75 -7.87
C ALA A 5 6.67 -22.31 -7.89
N ALA A 6 5.47 -22.08 -7.34
CA ALA A 6 4.90 -20.75 -7.18
C ALA A 6 5.80 -19.83 -6.32
N PHE A 7 6.36 -20.34 -5.22
CA PHE A 7 7.28 -19.58 -4.38
C PHE A 7 8.58 -19.22 -5.09
N GLY A 8 9.20 -20.16 -5.82
CA GLY A 8 10.41 -19.90 -6.59
C GLY A 8 10.21 -18.92 -7.73
N LEU A 9 9.08 -19.02 -8.44
CA LEU A 9 8.69 -18.05 -9.47
C LEU A 9 8.38 -16.68 -8.87
N ALA A 10 7.73 -16.61 -7.71
CA ALA A 10 7.50 -15.35 -7.01
C ALA A 10 8.82 -14.70 -6.58
N LEU A 11 9.75 -15.48 -6.02
CA LEU A 11 11.10 -15.03 -5.66
C LEU A 11 11.83 -14.49 -6.89
N ALA A 12 11.72 -15.20 -8.03
CA ALA A 12 12.36 -14.79 -9.28
C ALA A 12 11.69 -13.56 -9.91
N GLY A 13 10.37 -13.44 -9.79
CA GLY A 13 9.59 -12.29 -10.25
C GLY A 13 9.74 -11.07 -9.35
N ARG A 14 10.58 -11.13 -8.30
CA ARG A 14 10.78 -10.08 -7.30
C ARG A 14 9.49 -9.68 -6.60
N ILE A 15 8.53 -10.61 -6.52
CA ILE A 15 7.36 -10.49 -5.68
C ILE A 15 7.83 -10.67 -4.24
N ASN A 16 7.25 -9.89 -3.31
CA ASN A 16 7.60 -10.01 -1.91
C ASN A 16 7.36 -11.44 -1.41
N ILE A 17 8.41 -12.04 -0.87
CA ILE A 17 8.47 -13.44 -0.45
C ILE A 17 7.79 -13.67 0.91
N ALA A 18 7.70 -12.64 1.77
CA ALA A 18 7.22 -12.80 3.14
C ALA A 18 5.74 -13.23 3.20
N PRO A 19 4.81 -12.60 2.45
CA PRO A 19 3.43 -13.08 2.36
C PRO A 19 3.32 -14.48 1.79
N VAL A 20 4.12 -14.82 0.76
CA VAL A 20 4.06 -16.15 0.14
C VAL A 20 4.54 -17.23 1.12
N ALA A 21 5.64 -16.98 1.83
CA ALA A 21 6.17 -17.90 2.85
C ALA A 21 5.16 -18.11 3.98
N ALA A 22 4.53 -17.04 4.47
CA ALA A 22 3.49 -17.12 5.49
C ALA A 22 2.26 -17.92 5.02
N VAL A 23 1.82 -17.73 3.77
CA VAL A 23 0.73 -18.51 3.17
C VAL A 23 1.11 -19.99 3.06
N LEU A 24 2.35 -20.32 2.68
CA LEU A 24 2.81 -21.71 2.62
C LEU A 24 2.81 -22.38 4.00
N ILE A 25 3.31 -21.69 5.02
CA ILE A 25 3.30 -22.18 6.41
C ILE A 25 1.86 -22.34 6.89
N ALA A 26 1.00 -21.35 6.67
CA ALA A 26 -0.42 -21.42 7.03
C ALA A 26 -1.13 -22.59 6.33
N ALA A 27 -0.82 -22.84 5.05
CA ALA A 27 -1.37 -23.96 4.30
C ALA A 27 -0.89 -25.32 4.84
N ALA A 28 0.39 -25.44 5.20
CA ALA A 28 0.94 -26.66 5.80
C ALA A 28 0.31 -26.94 7.17
N LEU A 29 0.18 -25.92 8.02
CA LEU A 29 -0.48 -26.03 9.32
C LEU A 29 -1.96 -26.36 9.19
N LEU A 30 -2.67 -25.74 8.24
CA LEU A 30 -4.07 -26.02 7.98
C LEU A 30 -4.29 -27.47 7.50
N ARG A 31 -3.43 -27.97 6.60
CA ARG A 31 -3.47 -29.37 6.17
C ARG A 31 -3.23 -30.33 7.33
N ALA A 32 -2.23 -30.04 8.16
CA ALA A 32 -1.94 -30.85 9.35
C ALA A 32 -3.12 -30.85 10.33
N TYR A 33 -3.75 -29.70 10.54
CA TYR A 33 -4.94 -29.56 11.38
C TYR A 33 -6.13 -30.35 10.84
N LEU A 34 -6.48 -30.18 9.56
CA LEU A 34 -7.58 -30.90 8.91
C LEU A 34 -7.36 -32.41 8.89
N ALA A 35 -6.11 -32.86 8.67
CA ALA A 35 -5.76 -34.27 8.76
C ALA A 35 -5.96 -34.82 10.18
N ALA A 36 -5.55 -34.06 11.20
CA ALA A 36 -5.74 -34.44 12.60
C ALA A 36 -7.22 -34.45 13.02
N GLU A 37 -8.03 -33.51 12.51
CA GLU A 37 -9.48 -33.45 12.76
C GLU A 37 -10.21 -34.60 12.08
N LYS A 38 -9.87 -34.91 10.82
CA LYS A 38 -10.39 -36.09 10.11
C LYS A 38 -10.04 -37.38 10.84
N SER A 39 -8.79 -37.55 11.28
CA SER A 39 -8.39 -38.73 12.05
C SER A 39 -9.12 -38.85 13.39
N ARG A 40 -9.52 -37.73 14.02
CA ARG A 40 -10.38 -37.75 15.23
C ARG A 40 -11.80 -38.20 14.90
N ALA A 41 -12.41 -37.61 13.88
CA ALA A 41 -13.76 -37.98 13.45
C ALA A 41 -13.86 -39.45 13.00
N ASP A 42 -12.87 -39.93 12.25
CA ASP A 42 -12.78 -41.34 11.82
C ASP A 42 -12.63 -42.28 13.02
N ALA A 43 -11.86 -41.89 14.05
CA ALA A 43 -11.71 -42.66 15.28
C ALA A 43 -13.00 -42.69 16.13
N GLU A 44 -13.73 -41.57 16.23
CA GLU A 44 -15.02 -41.50 16.93
C GLU A 44 -16.09 -42.34 16.23
N ASN A 45 -16.19 -42.25 14.90
CA ASN A 45 -17.14 -43.06 14.11
C ASN A 45 -16.82 -44.56 14.17
N SER A 46 -15.54 -44.93 14.10
CA SER A 46 -15.11 -46.33 14.19
C SER A 46 -15.37 -46.92 15.58
N ALA A 47 -15.13 -46.14 16.64
CA ALA A 47 -15.44 -46.56 18.01
C ALA A 47 -16.94 -46.76 18.24
N GLY A 48 -17.79 -45.89 17.67
CA GLY A 48 -19.25 -46.04 17.71
C GLY A 48 -19.77 -47.27 16.96
N SER A 49 -19.22 -47.56 15.77
CA SER A 49 -19.54 -48.75 14.98
C SER A 49 -19.15 -50.04 15.70
N LEU A 50 -17.92 -50.11 16.24
CA LEU A 50 -17.43 -51.30 16.93
C LEU A 50 -18.23 -51.57 18.22
N ALA A 51 -18.56 -50.52 18.97
CA ALA A 51 -19.41 -50.64 20.16
C ALA A 51 -20.81 -51.16 19.81
N GLY A 52 -21.39 -50.71 18.68
CA GLY A 52 -22.67 -51.19 18.18
C GLY A 52 -22.66 -52.67 17.80
N ASP A 53 -21.67 -53.12 17.03
CA ASP A 53 -21.55 -54.50 16.57
C ASP A 53 -21.26 -55.49 17.71
N VAL A 54 -20.40 -55.10 18.66
CA VAL A 54 -20.10 -55.91 19.84
C VAL A 54 -21.33 -56.01 20.75
N ALA A 55 -22.06 -54.92 20.97
CA ALA A 55 -23.30 -54.96 21.74
C ALA A 55 -24.34 -55.89 21.09
N LEU A 56 -24.42 -55.93 19.75
CA LEU A 56 -25.33 -56.79 18.99
C LEU A 56 -24.95 -58.28 19.09
N GLN A 57 -23.65 -58.61 19.00
CA GLN A 57 -23.15 -59.97 19.17
C GLN A 57 -23.32 -60.49 20.60
N VAL A 58 -23.05 -59.67 21.62
CA VAL A 58 -23.19 -60.07 23.02
C VAL A 58 -24.67 -60.31 23.37
N ARG A 59 -25.59 -59.49 22.83
CA ARG A 59 -27.05 -59.69 22.98
C ARG A 59 -27.53 -60.99 22.35
N ALA A 60 -26.94 -61.39 21.22
CA ALA A 60 -27.26 -62.63 20.53
C ALA A 60 -26.71 -63.88 21.25
N MET A 61 -25.60 -63.75 21.98
CA MET A 61 -24.96 -64.88 22.66
C MET A 61 -25.50 -65.18 24.06
N TYR A 62 -25.91 -64.16 24.84
CA TYR A 62 -26.21 -64.35 26.28
C TYR A 62 -27.66 -64.11 26.70
N GLY A 63 -28.54 -63.63 25.81
CA GLY A 63 -29.92 -63.32 26.19
C GLY A 63 -30.01 -62.14 27.16
N ALA A 64 -31.13 -61.40 27.12
CA ALA A 64 -31.23 -60.03 27.63
C ALA A 64 -31.26 -59.85 29.17
N ARG A 65 -30.52 -60.63 29.95
CA ARG A 65 -30.43 -60.45 31.40
C ARG A 65 -28.97 -60.34 31.85
N GLU A 66 -28.66 -59.13 32.32
CA GLU A 66 -27.40 -58.68 32.91
C GLU A 66 -26.28 -58.32 31.94
N LEU A 67 -26.43 -57.16 31.28
CA LEU A 67 -25.32 -56.41 30.71
C LEU A 67 -24.90 -55.34 31.72
N ASN A 68 -23.73 -55.51 32.33
CA ASN A 68 -23.07 -54.47 33.13
C ASN A 68 -22.29 -53.55 32.16
N ASP A 69 -22.53 -52.23 32.24
CA ASP A 69 -22.23 -51.20 31.22
C ASP A 69 -20.74 -50.85 30.99
N ASN A 70 -19.78 -51.73 31.33
CA ASN A 70 -18.35 -51.39 31.32
C ASN A 70 -17.53 -52.07 30.19
N PHE A 71 -18.06 -52.14 28.97
CA PHE A 71 -17.24 -52.50 27.79
C PHE A 71 -16.68 -51.25 27.12
N SER A 72 -15.48 -50.83 27.54
CA SER A 72 -14.68 -49.85 26.81
C SER A 72 -14.05 -50.50 25.57
N ALA A 73 -14.44 -50.03 24.37
CA ALA A 73 -13.87 -50.45 23.10
C ALA A 73 -12.34 -50.20 23.06
N PRO A 74 -11.55 -51.05 22.36
CA PRO A 74 -10.12 -50.81 22.19
C PRO A 74 -9.88 -49.47 21.46
N PRO A 75 -8.85 -48.69 21.87
CA PRO A 75 -8.60 -47.39 21.27
C PRO A 75 -8.27 -47.55 19.78
N ALA A 76 -8.98 -46.80 18.93
CA ALA A 76 -8.69 -46.73 17.49
C ALA A 76 -7.21 -46.38 17.25
N PRO A 77 -6.58 -46.88 16.16
CA PRO A 77 -5.18 -46.62 15.87
C PRO A 77 -4.93 -45.11 15.78
N ARG A 78 -4.21 -44.56 16.76
CA ARG A 78 -3.82 -43.15 16.78
C ARG A 78 -2.82 -42.93 15.65
N VAL A 79 -3.26 -42.31 14.55
CA VAL A 79 -2.32 -41.67 13.62
C VAL A 79 -1.50 -40.69 14.45
N SER A 80 -0.20 -40.96 14.59
CA SER A 80 0.63 -40.17 15.50
C SER A 80 0.69 -38.74 14.98
N ARG A 81 0.43 -37.75 15.84
CA ARG A 81 0.58 -36.33 15.49
C ARG A 81 1.97 -36.07 14.89
N LEU A 82 2.98 -36.76 15.43
CA LEU A 82 4.36 -36.72 14.95
C LEU A 82 4.47 -37.11 13.47
N ALA A 83 3.73 -38.12 12.99
CA ALA A 83 3.73 -38.54 11.59
C ALA A 83 3.05 -37.51 10.66
N ILE A 84 2.01 -36.83 11.13
CA ILE A 84 1.33 -35.76 10.36
C ILE A 84 2.25 -34.55 10.23
N PHE A 85 2.87 -34.14 11.34
CA PHE A 85 3.80 -33.00 11.35
C PHE A 85 5.11 -33.30 10.59
N SER A 86 5.66 -34.53 10.69
CA SER A 86 6.85 -34.91 9.93
C SER A 86 6.60 -34.94 8.43
N ARG A 87 5.40 -35.37 7.99
CA ARG A 87 5.00 -35.29 6.59
C ARG A 87 4.87 -33.84 6.12
N ALA A 88 4.20 -32.97 6.88
CA ALA A 88 4.08 -31.55 6.54
C ALA A 88 5.47 -30.87 6.44
N PHE A 89 6.39 -31.21 7.34
CA PHE A 89 7.78 -30.76 7.30
C PHE A 89 8.50 -31.26 6.04
N GLY A 90 8.39 -32.54 5.70
CA GLY A 90 8.97 -33.09 4.47
C GLY A 90 8.43 -32.41 3.21
N GLU A 91 7.12 -32.10 3.17
CA GLU A 91 6.50 -31.35 2.07
C GLU A 91 7.04 -29.91 1.96
N LEU A 92 7.30 -29.24 3.09
CA LEU A 92 7.94 -27.92 3.11
C LEU A 92 9.37 -27.97 2.57
N VAL A 93 10.16 -28.96 2.97
CA VAL A 93 11.53 -29.16 2.45
C VAL A 93 11.53 -29.32 0.93
N VAL A 94 10.64 -30.18 0.39
CA VAL A 94 10.49 -30.35 -1.06
C VAL A 94 10.08 -29.04 -1.74
N CYS A 95 9.19 -28.26 -1.12
CA CYS A 95 8.79 -26.96 -1.67
C CYS A 95 9.95 -25.96 -1.70
N THR A 96 10.76 -25.88 -0.64
CA THR A 96 11.95 -25.04 -0.58
C THR A 96 12.97 -25.42 -1.66
N LEU A 97 13.23 -26.71 -1.86
CA LEU A 97 14.16 -27.19 -2.90
C LEU A 97 13.68 -26.81 -4.30
N VAL A 98 12.39 -27.05 -4.62
CA VAL A 98 11.80 -26.66 -5.91
C VAL A 98 11.88 -25.14 -6.11
N ALA A 99 11.65 -24.35 -5.05
CA ALA A 99 11.70 -22.90 -5.13
C ALA A 99 13.12 -22.39 -5.41
N LEU A 100 14.13 -22.95 -4.73
CA LEU A 100 15.53 -22.63 -4.99
C LEU A 100 15.92 -22.96 -6.43
N ILE A 101 15.41 -24.08 -6.95
CA ILE A 101 15.66 -24.48 -8.34
C ILE A 101 15.10 -23.47 -9.32
N LEU A 102 13.81 -23.13 -9.18
CA LEU A 102 13.19 -22.16 -10.09
C LEU A 102 13.80 -20.76 -9.94
N PHE A 103 14.11 -20.34 -8.71
CA PHE A 103 14.79 -19.06 -8.51
C PHE A 103 16.13 -19.03 -9.25
N ARG A 104 16.94 -20.10 -9.17
CA ARG A 104 18.21 -20.18 -9.88
C ARG A 104 18.04 -20.17 -11.41
N ILE A 105 17.00 -20.82 -11.93
CA ILE A 105 16.70 -20.84 -13.38
C ILE A 105 16.32 -19.44 -13.87
N PHE A 106 15.42 -18.75 -13.16
CA PHE A 106 14.85 -17.49 -13.61
C PHE A 106 15.62 -16.24 -13.14
N GLN A 107 16.54 -16.38 -12.17
CA GLN A 107 17.47 -15.34 -11.73
C GLN A 107 18.92 -15.86 -11.72
N PRO A 108 19.48 -16.24 -12.88
CA PRO A 108 20.83 -16.80 -12.94
C PRO A 108 21.90 -15.80 -12.46
N TYR A 109 21.65 -14.49 -12.57
CA TYR A 109 22.54 -13.43 -12.13
C TYR A 109 22.62 -13.27 -10.60
N ALA A 110 21.67 -13.84 -9.86
CA ALA A 110 21.62 -13.73 -8.40
C ALA A 110 22.66 -14.61 -7.68
N ALA A 111 23.31 -15.54 -8.41
CA ALA A 111 24.25 -16.50 -7.83
C ALA A 111 25.58 -16.55 -8.58
N ASN A 112 26.69 -16.80 -7.87
CA ASN A 112 28.02 -16.86 -8.50
C ASN A 112 28.21 -18.15 -9.31
N GLY A 113 29.17 -18.11 -10.25
CA GLY A 113 29.61 -19.26 -11.03
C GLY A 113 29.11 -19.26 -12.48
N PRO A 114 29.77 -20.02 -13.38
CA PRO A 114 29.70 -19.75 -14.81
C PRO A 114 28.42 -20.24 -15.49
N ASN A 115 27.62 -21.17 -14.94
CA ASN A 115 26.29 -21.57 -15.46
C ASN A 115 25.53 -22.50 -14.47
N PHE A 116 24.19 -22.62 -14.63
CA PHE A 116 23.30 -23.48 -13.82
C PHE A 116 23.78 -24.94 -13.68
N PHE A 117 24.46 -25.46 -14.71
CA PHE A 117 24.93 -26.84 -14.79
C PHE A 117 26.39 -27.04 -14.34
N ALA A 118 27.09 -25.98 -13.91
CA ALA A 118 28.49 -26.04 -13.49
C ALA A 118 28.71 -25.27 -12.16
N PRO A 119 28.12 -25.74 -11.04
CA PRO A 119 28.35 -25.14 -9.73
C PRO A 119 29.80 -25.35 -9.28
N ARG A 120 30.34 -24.39 -8.52
CA ARG A 120 31.66 -24.51 -7.90
C ARG A 120 31.54 -25.38 -6.66
N LEU A 121 31.63 -26.70 -6.82
CA LEU A 121 31.46 -27.69 -5.73
C LEU A 121 32.40 -27.38 -4.55
N PRO A 122 31.94 -27.55 -3.29
CA PRO A 122 32.82 -27.38 -2.14
C PRO A 122 33.84 -28.53 -2.14
N LYS A 123 35.01 -28.31 -1.50
CA LYS A 123 35.92 -29.43 -1.24
C LYS A 123 35.19 -30.48 -0.40
N ILE A 124 35.16 -31.73 -0.88
CA ILE A 124 34.44 -32.83 -0.24
C ILE A 124 35.03 -33.07 1.15
N ASP A 125 34.21 -32.89 2.19
CA ASP A 125 34.54 -33.20 3.58
C ASP A 125 33.55 -34.25 4.13
N LEU A 126 33.94 -35.52 4.00
CA LEU A 126 33.14 -36.68 4.42
C LEU A 126 33.01 -36.79 5.95
N SER A 127 33.78 -36.01 6.72
CA SER A 127 33.76 -36.07 8.19
C SER A 127 32.53 -35.42 8.82
N LYS A 128 31.82 -34.56 8.07
CA LYS A 128 30.71 -33.76 8.61
C LYS A 128 29.38 -34.53 8.72
N GLY A 129 29.26 -35.67 8.04
CA GLY A 129 28.02 -36.46 7.98
C GLY A 129 27.13 -36.08 6.79
N ALA A 130 26.23 -37.00 6.42
CA ALA A 130 25.47 -36.93 5.16
C ALA A 130 24.52 -35.72 5.06
N PHE A 131 23.97 -35.25 6.18
CA PHE A 131 23.07 -34.10 6.23
C PHE A 131 23.79 -32.78 5.92
N THR A 132 24.91 -32.52 6.58
CA THR A 132 25.77 -31.34 6.34
C THR A 132 26.42 -31.41 4.97
N PHE A 133 26.79 -32.59 4.47
CA PHE A 133 27.26 -32.75 3.10
C PHE A 133 26.17 -32.38 2.07
N GLY A 134 24.94 -32.87 2.26
CA GLY A 134 23.80 -32.49 1.41
C GLY A 134 23.51 -31.00 1.46
N LEU A 135 23.67 -30.37 2.62
CA LEU A 135 23.53 -28.92 2.82
C LEU A 135 24.67 -28.14 2.13
N ASP A 136 25.92 -28.57 2.28
CA ASP A 136 27.10 -27.96 1.64
C ASP A 136 27.00 -28.05 0.12
N VAL A 137 26.55 -29.18 -0.42
CA VAL A 137 26.27 -29.37 -1.86
C VAL A 137 25.11 -28.47 -2.31
N ALA A 138 24.03 -28.34 -1.54
CA ALA A 138 22.91 -27.45 -1.88
C ALA A 138 23.32 -25.96 -1.86
N LEU A 139 24.12 -25.53 -0.87
CA LEU A 139 24.64 -24.17 -0.74
C LEU A 139 25.68 -23.84 -1.83
N SER A 140 26.51 -24.82 -2.20
CA SER A 140 27.46 -24.69 -3.29
C SER A 140 26.81 -24.76 -4.69
N TRP A 141 25.76 -25.56 -4.85
CA TRP A 141 24.92 -25.61 -6.04
C TRP A 141 24.18 -24.28 -6.27
N ALA A 142 23.77 -23.61 -5.19
CA ALA A 142 23.27 -22.25 -5.22
C ALA A 142 24.34 -21.19 -5.54
N GLY A 143 25.62 -21.55 -5.71
CA GLY A 143 26.71 -20.66 -6.16
C GLY A 143 27.09 -19.54 -5.18
N GLY A 144 26.48 -19.45 -3.99
CA GLY A 144 26.51 -18.25 -3.16
C GLY A 144 25.83 -17.06 -3.85
N VAL A 145 25.39 -16.06 -3.08
CA VAL A 145 24.76 -14.85 -3.66
C VAL A 145 25.83 -14.05 -4.40
N ASN A 146 25.53 -13.61 -5.63
CA ASN A 146 26.38 -12.70 -6.38
C ASN A 146 26.48 -11.37 -5.62
N PRO A 147 27.68 -10.91 -5.21
CA PRO A 147 27.83 -9.65 -4.47
C PRO A 147 27.19 -8.47 -5.19
N ALA A 148 27.36 -8.36 -6.51
CA ALA A 148 26.75 -7.29 -7.29
C ALA A 148 25.21 -7.36 -7.28
N PHE A 149 24.64 -8.56 -7.25
CA PHE A 149 23.20 -8.72 -7.07
C PHE A 149 22.75 -8.28 -5.67
N ALA A 150 23.49 -8.68 -4.63
CA ALA A 150 23.20 -8.28 -3.25
C ALA A 150 23.27 -6.75 -3.08
N ASP A 151 24.31 -6.11 -3.63
CA ASP A 151 24.49 -4.65 -3.61
C ASP A 151 23.37 -3.93 -4.36
N ASN A 152 22.92 -4.47 -5.49
CA ASN A 152 21.77 -3.96 -6.21
C ASN A 152 20.47 -4.08 -5.39
N MET A 153 20.26 -5.20 -4.68
CA MET A 153 19.08 -5.37 -3.82
C MET A 153 19.12 -4.42 -2.61
N ASN A 154 20.28 -4.21 -2.01
CA ASN A 154 20.47 -3.22 -0.94
C ASN A 154 20.17 -1.81 -1.44
N SER A 155 20.68 -1.45 -2.61
CA SER A 155 20.42 -0.15 -3.24
C SER A 155 18.92 0.06 -3.49
N ILE A 156 18.23 -0.92 -4.08
CA ILE A 156 16.77 -0.86 -4.29
C ILE A 156 16.02 -0.71 -2.96
N ASN A 157 16.43 -1.42 -1.93
CA ASN A 157 15.83 -1.29 -0.60
C ASN A 157 16.03 0.11 -0.01
N ASP A 158 17.18 0.74 -0.22
CA ASP A 158 17.42 2.11 0.24
C ASP A 158 16.58 3.14 -0.53
N PHE A 159 16.31 2.92 -1.83
CA PHE A 159 15.34 3.71 -2.59
C PHE A 159 13.92 3.53 -2.05
N ILE A 160 13.44 2.28 -1.87
CA ILE A 160 12.08 1.99 -1.42
C ILE A 160 11.83 2.47 0.01
N SER A 161 12.86 2.46 0.86
CA SER A 161 12.79 2.93 2.26
C SER A 161 12.93 4.45 2.42
N GLY A 162 13.18 5.19 1.34
CA GLY A 162 13.31 6.65 1.37
C GLY A 162 14.61 7.16 1.99
N LYS A 163 15.61 6.28 2.15
CA LYS A 163 16.95 6.63 2.66
C LYS A 163 17.84 7.26 1.60
N VAL A 164 17.52 7.04 0.31
CA VAL A 164 18.19 7.73 -0.79
C VAL A 164 17.41 8.99 -1.12
N ASP A 165 18.11 10.13 -1.09
CA ASP A 165 17.61 11.41 -1.58
C ASP A 165 17.59 11.40 -3.12
N PHE A 166 16.42 11.06 -3.66
CA PHE A 166 16.18 10.90 -5.10
C PHE A 166 14.88 11.62 -5.46
N PRO A 167 14.84 12.55 -6.43
CA PRO A 167 13.66 13.40 -6.67
C PRO A 167 12.34 12.64 -6.86
N PRO A 168 12.27 11.53 -7.63
CA PRO A 168 11.04 10.72 -7.70
C PRO A 168 10.55 10.15 -6.36
N ASN A 169 11.40 10.05 -5.33
CA ASN A 169 10.99 9.60 -4.01
C ASN A 169 10.29 10.69 -3.18
N HIS A 170 10.40 11.97 -3.54
CA HIS A 170 9.83 13.08 -2.77
C HIS A 170 8.29 13.03 -2.76
N GLN A 171 7.67 12.40 -3.77
CA GLN A 171 6.22 12.19 -3.85
C GLN A 171 5.62 11.41 -2.65
N TRP A 172 6.45 10.57 -2.01
CA TRP A 172 6.03 9.68 -0.93
C TRP A 172 6.08 10.33 0.45
N THR A 173 6.76 11.47 0.58
CA THR A 173 6.84 12.22 1.85
C THR A 173 5.45 12.56 2.35
N ASP A 174 5.23 12.46 3.66
CA ASP A 174 3.96 12.80 4.30
C ASP A 174 2.74 12.05 3.72
N ARG A 175 2.94 10.85 3.17
CA ARG A 175 1.83 9.97 2.77
C ARG A 175 1.49 9.02 3.93
N PRO A 176 0.25 9.05 4.45
CA PRO A 176 -0.11 8.23 5.60
C PRO A 176 -0.01 6.74 5.25
N ALA A 177 0.70 5.99 6.09
CA ALA A 177 0.79 4.55 5.97
C ALA A 177 -0.60 3.91 6.01
N TYR A 178 -0.81 2.87 5.20
CA TYR A 178 -2.08 2.15 5.01
C TYR A 178 -3.24 2.95 4.42
N ILE A 179 -3.45 4.21 4.83
CA ILE A 179 -4.55 5.06 4.35
C ILE A 179 -4.34 5.42 2.89
N PHE A 180 -3.16 5.94 2.53
CA PHE A 180 -2.86 6.32 1.14
C PHE A 180 -3.05 5.16 0.15
N PRO A 181 -2.46 3.95 0.36
CA PRO A 181 -2.71 2.84 -0.55
C PRO A 181 -4.15 2.32 -0.48
N PHE A 182 -4.82 2.38 0.66
CA PHE A 182 -6.25 2.03 0.76
C PHE A 182 -7.12 2.93 -0.13
N GLU A 183 -6.96 4.25 0.00
CA GLU A 183 -7.67 5.25 -0.82
C GLU A 183 -7.43 5.00 -2.29
N ASN A 184 -6.18 4.79 -2.68
CA ASN A 184 -5.83 4.56 -4.07
C ASN A 184 -6.37 3.24 -4.64
N ILE A 185 -6.36 2.15 -3.87
CA ILE A 185 -6.97 0.88 -4.28
C ILE A 185 -8.47 1.04 -4.45
N VAL A 186 -9.14 1.75 -3.54
CA VAL A 186 -10.60 1.89 -3.56
C VAL A 186 -11.07 2.88 -4.61
N LEU A 187 -10.46 4.05 -4.71
CA LEU A 187 -10.91 5.12 -5.59
C LEU A 187 -10.50 4.88 -7.05
N TRP A 188 -9.23 4.51 -7.28
CA TRP A 188 -8.63 4.50 -8.62
C TRP A 188 -8.31 3.09 -9.12
N GLY A 189 -7.89 2.21 -8.22
CA GLY A 189 -7.55 0.83 -8.55
C GLY A 189 -8.76 -0.01 -8.98
N LEU A 190 -9.57 -0.41 -8.02
CA LEU A 190 -10.76 -1.24 -8.22
C LEU A 190 -12.00 -0.43 -8.61
N GLY A 191 -11.98 0.88 -8.34
CA GLY A 191 -13.14 1.75 -8.41
C GLY A 191 -14.04 1.60 -7.17
N LEU A 192 -14.72 2.68 -6.79
CA LEU A 192 -15.34 2.84 -5.48
C LEU A 192 -16.26 1.68 -5.05
N PRO A 193 -17.25 1.23 -5.86
CA PRO A 193 -18.16 0.16 -5.42
C PRO A 193 -17.48 -1.20 -5.24
N LEU A 194 -16.60 -1.58 -6.16
CA LEU A 194 -15.87 -2.84 -6.06
C LEU A 194 -14.82 -2.81 -4.95
N GLY A 195 -14.11 -1.68 -4.79
CA GLY A 195 -13.16 -1.47 -3.70
C GLY A 195 -13.82 -1.61 -2.33
N LEU A 196 -14.97 -0.96 -2.13
CA LEU A 196 -15.73 -1.09 -0.88
C LEU A 196 -16.27 -2.51 -0.67
N ALA A 197 -16.81 -3.14 -1.71
CA ALA A 197 -17.28 -4.53 -1.63
C ALA A 197 -16.14 -5.51 -1.29
N ALA A 198 -14.94 -5.29 -1.83
CA ALA A 198 -13.75 -6.09 -1.57
C ALA A 198 -13.31 -5.99 -0.10
N TRP A 199 -13.21 -4.77 0.44
CA TRP A 199 -12.84 -4.56 1.83
C TRP A 199 -13.92 -5.03 2.80
N ALA A 200 -15.20 -4.86 2.47
CA ALA A 200 -16.30 -5.43 3.23
C ALA A 200 -16.26 -6.97 3.23
N GLY A 201 -15.98 -7.58 2.08
CA GLY A 201 -15.76 -9.02 1.94
C GLY A 201 -14.56 -9.51 2.75
N PHE A 202 -13.46 -8.76 2.76
CA PHE A 202 -12.29 -9.05 3.58
C PHE A 202 -12.59 -8.98 5.09
N ALA A 203 -13.25 -7.92 5.55
CA ALA A 203 -13.68 -7.80 6.94
C ALA A 203 -14.65 -8.93 7.34
N PHE A 204 -15.57 -9.30 6.45
CA PHE A 204 -16.50 -10.40 6.70
C PHE A 204 -15.80 -11.77 6.73
N ALA A 205 -14.81 -12.00 5.86
CA ALA A 205 -13.97 -13.19 5.88
C ALA A 205 -13.16 -13.26 7.19
N ALA A 206 -12.61 -12.14 7.66
CA ALA A 206 -11.93 -12.02 8.94
C ALA A 206 -12.86 -12.41 10.10
N TYR A 207 -14.09 -11.88 10.10
CA TYR A 207 -15.09 -12.21 11.11
C TYR A 207 -15.40 -13.71 11.15
N GLN A 208 -15.59 -14.35 10.00
CA GLN A 208 -15.86 -15.79 9.94
C GLN A 208 -14.64 -16.63 10.34
N LEU A 209 -13.44 -16.20 10.00
CA LEU A 209 -12.22 -16.86 10.40
C LEU A 209 -12.00 -16.79 11.93
N ILE A 210 -12.10 -15.60 12.52
CA ILE A 210 -11.76 -15.35 13.93
C ILE A 210 -12.88 -15.85 14.86
N PHE A 211 -14.13 -15.48 14.58
CA PHE A 211 -15.24 -15.73 15.51
C PHE A 211 -16.05 -16.99 15.18
N LYS A 212 -16.08 -17.41 13.91
CA LYS A 212 -16.79 -18.62 13.49
C LYS A 212 -15.87 -19.80 13.22
N LYS A 213 -14.54 -19.62 13.34
CA LYS A 213 -13.52 -20.65 13.11
C LYS A 213 -13.63 -21.29 11.72
N GLN A 214 -14.10 -20.55 10.72
CA GLN A 214 -14.18 -21.03 9.35
C GLN A 214 -12.85 -20.84 8.64
N TRP A 215 -11.99 -21.86 8.75
CA TRP A 215 -10.61 -21.83 8.28
C TRP A 215 -10.44 -21.72 6.75
N GLN A 216 -11.51 -21.91 5.98
CA GLN A 216 -11.50 -21.77 4.52
C GLN A 216 -11.00 -20.40 4.02
N HIS A 217 -11.14 -19.35 4.83
CA HIS A 217 -10.69 -18.00 4.49
C HIS A 217 -9.22 -17.74 4.83
N LEU A 218 -8.57 -18.62 5.61
CA LEU A 218 -7.27 -18.37 6.21
C LEU A 218 -6.22 -17.94 5.20
N LEU A 219 -6.08 -18.67 4.08
CA LEU A 219 -5.01 -18.41 3.11
C LEU A 219 -5.17 -17.07 2.40
N ILE A 220 -6.39 -16.76 1.96
CA ILE A 220 -6.70 -15.49 1.28
C ILE A 220 -6.57 -14.33 2.27
N PHE A 221 -7.07 -14.52 3.50
CA PHE A 221 -6.98 -13.51 4.55
C PHE A 221 -5.53 -13.19 4.90
N VAL A 222 -4.70 -14.22 5.10
CA VAL A 222 -3.26 -14.08 5.38
C VAL A 222 -2.53 -13.43 4.21
N TRP A 223 -2.84 -13.83 2.96
CA TRP A 223 -2.24 -13.23 1.77
C TRP A 223 -2.50 -11.73 1.66
N ILE A 224 -3.77 -11.34 1.71
CA ILE A 224 -4.19 -9.94 1.61
C ILE A 224 -3.65 -9.16 2.82
N GLY A 225 -3.90 -9.66 4.03
CA GLY A 225 -3.54 -8.99 5.27
C GLY A 225 -2.04 -8.72 5.40
N LEU A 226 -1.21 -9.73 5.16
CA LEU A 226 0.25 -9.57 5.28
C LEU A 226 0.85 -8.74 4.14
N THR A 227 0.38 -8.94 2.90
CA THR A 227 0.87 -8.14 1.77
C THR A 227 0.49 -6.67 1.97
N PHE A 228 -0.76 -6.39 2.34
CA PHE A 228 -1.21 -5.02 2.57
C PHE A 228 -0.52 -4.39 3.77
N ALA A 229 -0.37 -5.12 4.89
CA ALA A 229 0.34 -4.63 6.06
C ALA A 229 1.83 -4.39 5.78
N TYR A 230 2.47 -5.24 4.97
CA TYR A 230 3.88 -5.05 4.62
C TYR A 230 4.05 -3.88 3.64
N THR A 231 3.36 -3.90 2.49
CA THR A 231 3.55 -2.90 1.44
C THR A 231 3.00 -1.54 1.87
N GLY A 232 1.89 -1.53 2.62
CA GLY A 232 1.23 -0.30 3.06
C GLY A 232 2.03 0.52 4.09
N GLN A 233 2.99 -0.11 4.77
CA GLN A 233 3.89 0.57 5.72
C GLN A 233 5.16 1.10 5.07
N GLN A 234 5.52 0.64 3.87
CA GLN A 234 6.78 1.05 3.22
C GLN A 234 6.76 2.55 2.90
N PHE A 235 7.94 3.15 2.76
CA PHE A 235 8.03 4.56 2.40
C PHE A 235 7.47 4.77 0.98
N ALA A 236 8.00 4.05 -0.02
CA ALA A 236 7.39 3.96 -1.35
C ALA A 236 6.12 3.10 -1.33
N LYS A 237 4.99 3.65 -1.78
CA LYS A 237 3.66 3.04 -1.67
C LYS A 237 2.93 2.97 -3.02
N THR A 238 3.64 2.59 -4.09
CA THR A 238 3.03 2.52 -5.43
C THR A 238 1.91 1.49 -5.50
N ILE A 239 0.82 1.84 -6.18
CA ILE A 239 -0.37 0.97 -6.35
C ILE A 239 0.01 -0.33 -7.05
N ARG A 240 0.99 -0.28 -7.95
CA ARG A 240 1.45 -1.45 -8.73
C ARG A 240 1.85 -2.63 -7.85
N TYR A 241 2.39 -2.39 -6.65
CA TYR A 241 2.78 -3.46 -5.73
C TYR A 241 1.59 -4.12 -5.03
N PHE A 242 0.41 -3.50 -5.06
CA PHE A 242 -0.84 -4.08 -4.56
C PHE A 242 -1.63 -4.83 -5.63
N LEU A 243 -1.22 -4.79 -6.90
CA LEU A 243 -1.95 -5.43 -8.02
C LEU A 243 -2.20 -6.93 -7.78
N GLN A 244 -1.25 -7.60 -7.12
CA GLN A 244 -1.37 -9.01 -6.72
C GLN A 244 -2.48 -9.31 -5.70
N LEU A 245 -3.09 -8.28 -5.10
CA LEU A 245 -4.25 -8.41 -4.20
C LEU A 245 -5.58 -8.38 -4.95
N TYR A 246 -5.61 -7.81 -6.15
CA TYR A 246 -6.86 -7.47 -6.84
C TYR A 246 -7.69 -8.72 -7.18
N PRO A 247 -7.12 -9.84 -7.68
CA PRO A 247 -7.91 -11.05 -7.92
C PRO A 247 -8.58 -11.58 -6.64
N PHE A 248 -7.88 -11.51 -5.51
CA PHE A 248 -8.40 -11.99 -4.23
C PHE A 248 -9.43 -11.02 -3.63
N PHE A 249 -9.25 -9.72 -3.82
CA PHE A 249 -10.25 -8.71 -3.49
C PHE A 249 -11.53 -8.90 -4.30
N CYS A 250 -11.43 -9.13 -5.61
CA CYS A 250 -12.59 -9.44 -6.46
C CYS A 250 -13.30 -10.71 -6.00
N LEU A 251 -12.55 -11.76 -5.65
CA LEU A 251 -13.10 -13.01 -5.14
C LEU A 251 -13.87 -12.80 -3.82
N LEU A 252 -13.29 -12.04 -2.88
CA LEU A 252 -13.95 -11.73 -1.60
C LEU A 252 -15.14 -10.79 -1.75
N ALA A 253 -15.08 -9.83 -2.68
CA ALA A 253 -16.21 -8.98 -3.03
C ALA A 253 -17.39 -9.84 -3.52
N ALA A 254 -17.13 -10.69 -4.53
CA ALA A 254 -18.14 -11.59 -5.07
C ALA A 254 -18.70 -12.52 -3.98
N TRP A 255 -17.83 -13.18 -3.23
CA TRP A 255 -18.23 -14.06 -2.14
C TRP A 255 -19.08 -13.34 -1.08
N GLY A 256 -18.68 -12.13 -0.65
CA GLY A 256 -19.41 -11.34 0.34
C GLY A 256 -20.80 -10.94 -0.16
N LEU A 257 -20.90 -10.52 -1.42
CA LEU A 257 -22.17 -10.19 -2.07
C LEU A 257 -23.09 -11.42 -2.20
N PHE A 258 -22.58 -12.57 -2.60
CA PHE A 258 -23.36 -13.82 -2.67
C PHE A 258 -23.79 -14.31 -1.29
N GLN A 259 -22.94 -14.18 -0.28
CA GLN A 259 -23.31 -14.51 1.10
C GLN A 259 -24.44 -13.62 1.62
N LEU A 260 -24.43 -12.33 1.26
CA LEU A 260 -25.53 -11.41 1.57
C LEU A 260 -26.82 -11.84 0.86
N TRP A 261 -26.74 -12.17 -0.43
CA TRP A 261 -27.86 -12.68 -1.22
C TRP A 261 -28.45 -13.97 -0.64
N ASP A 262 -27.62 -14.96 -0.30
CA ASP A 262 -28.05 -16.25 0.22
C ASP A 262 -28.66 -16.15 1.63
N ARG A 263 -28.09 -15.28 2.47
CA ARG A 263 -28.67 -15.00 3.80
C ARG A 263 -30.03 -14.34 3.66
N LEU A 264 -30.14 -13.33 2.80
CA LEU A 264 -31.41 -12.67 2.56
C LEU A 264 -32.44 -13.63 1.98
N THR A 265 -32.06 -14.45 0.99
CA THR A 265 -32.95 -15.45 0.37
C THR A 265 -33.43 -16.49 1.38
N ARG A 266 -32.57 -16.95 2.30
CA ARG A 266 -32.97 -17.85 3.40
C ARG A 266 -33.93 -17.19 4.39
N VAL A 267 -33.70 -15.92 4.73
CA VAL A 267 -34.62 -15.15 5.59
C VAL A 267 -35.97 -14.99 4.89
N ILE A 268 -35.97 -14.69 3.59
CA ILE A 268 -37.19 -14.59 2.78
C ILE A 268 -37.94 -15.93 2.78
N ALA A 269 -37.26 -17.02 2.42
CA ALA A 269 -37.85 -18.34 2.31
C ALA A 269 -38.39 -18.85 3.65
N SER A 270 -37.65 -18.67 4.74
CA SER A 270 -38.13 -19.06 6.08
C SER A 270 -39.33 -18.23 6.54
N ARG A 271 -39.38 -16.94 6.18
CA ARG A 271 -40.53 -16.06 6.44
C ARG A 271 -41.74 -16.43 5.57
N GLU A 272 -41.53 -16.77 4.30
CA GLU A 272 -42.60 -17.24 3.40
C GLU A 272 -43.16 -18.60 3.84
N ALA A 273 -42.31 -19.52 4.28
CA ALA A 273 -42.75 -20.77 4.89
C ALA A 273 -43.53 -20.54 6.20
N ALA A 274 -43.09 -19.59 7.04
CA ALA A 274 -43.83 -19.21 8.25
C ALA A 274 -45.22 -18.63 7.93
N LYS A 275 -45.37 -17.89 6.82
CA LYS A 275 -46.69 -17.40 6.35
C LYS A 275 -47.69 -18.52 6.04
N GLN A 276 -47.20 -19.71 5.68
CA GLN A 276 -48.05 -20.85 5.35
C GLN A 276 -48.49 -21.65 6.59
N SER A 277 -47.92 -21.37 7.77
CA SER A 277 -48.27 -22.04 9.02
C SER A 277 -49.67 -21.62 9.53
N PRO A 278 -50.52 -22.56 10.00
CA PRO A 278 -51.87 -22.28 10.50
C PRO A 278 -51.92 -21.23 11.62
N SER A 279 -50.98 -21.30 12.57
CA SER A 279 -50.88 -20.37 13.71
C SER A 279 -50.52 -18.93 13.29
N TYR A 280 -49.89 -18.75 12.12
CA TYR A 280 -49.54 -17.42 11.60
C TYR A 280 -50.73 -16.70 10.96
N LYS A 281 -51.69 -17.45 10.39
CA LYS A 281 -52.90 -16.89 9.76
C LYS A 281 -53.86 -16.27 10.78
N GLU A 282 -53.88 -16.74 12.03
CA GLU A 282 -54.66 -16.14 13.12
C GLU A 282 -54.06 -14.82 13.64
N PHE A 283 -52.72 -14.75 13.74
CA PHE A 283 -52.00 -13.56 14.21
C PHE A 283 -52.01 -12.39 13.20
N ALA A 284 -52.08 -12.68 11.89
CA ALA A 284 -52.04 -11.68 10.81
C ALA A 284 -53.33 -10.82 10.68
N SER A 285 -54.32 -11.00 11.56
CA SER A 285 -55.54 -10.18 11.64
C SER A 285 -55.29 -8.73 12.12
N SER A 286 -54.09 -8.45 12.67
CA SER A 286 -53.61 -7.11 13.01
C SER A 286 -53.02 -6.40 11.76
N ARG A 287 -53.82 -5.55 11.11
CA ARG A 287 -53.55 -4.94 9.78
C ARG A 287 -52.31 -4.02 9.72
N THR A 288 -51.85 -3.44 10.82
CA THR A 288 -50.87 -2.33 10.82
C THR A 288 -49.40 -2.76 10.80
N SER A 289 -49.05 -3.93 11.34
CA SER A 289 -47.67 -4.45 11.32
C SER A 289 -47.35 -5.31 10.10
N PHE A 290 -48.38 -5.72 9.33
CA PHE A 290 -48.28 -6.68 8.24
C PHE A 290 -47.77 -6.09 6.91
N LEU A 291 -48.34 -4.96 6.48
CA LEU A 291 -47.94 -4.29 5.22
C LEU A 291 -46.49 -3.81 5.30
N ALA A 292 -46.14 -3.08 6.36
CA ALA A 292 -44.79 -2.57 6.60
C ALA A 292 -43.70 -3.64 6.55
N MET A 293 -43.97 -4.86 7.04
CA MET A 293 -42.96 -5.92 7.14
C MET A 293 -42.75 -6.69 5.83
N THR A 294 -43.77 -6.81 4.96
CA THR A 294 -43.61 -7.44 3.64
C THR A 294 -42.90 -6.52 2.64
N ASP A 295 -43.15 -5.22 2.73
CA ASP A 295 -42.49 -4.22 1.91
C ASP A 295 -41.00 -4.09 2.23
N LEU A 296 -40.62 -4.16 3.51
CA LEU A 296 -39.21 -4.17 3.95
C LEU A 296 -38.40 -5.31 3.35
N VAL A 297 -38.97 -6.50 3.26
CA VAL A 297 -38.27 -7.69 2.75
C VAL A 297 -38.10 -7.63 1.22
N ARG A 298 -39.13 -7.14 0.51
CA ARG A 298 -39.04 -6.87 -0.94
C ARG A 298 -38.01 -5.78 -1.22
N LEU A 299 -38.04 -4.69 -0.46
CA LEU A 299 -37.09 -3.58 -0.56
C LEU A 299 -35.66 -4.05 -0.32
N ALA A 300 -35.42 -4.92 0.68
CA ALA A 300 -34.11 -5.52 0.92
C ALA A 300 -33.61 -6.35 -0.28
N ARG A 301 -34.51 -7.12 -0.93
CA ARG A 301 -34.16 -7.92 -2.11
C ARG A 301 -33.79 -7.04 -3.30
N PHE A 302 -34.58 -5.99 -3.55
CA PHE A 302 -34.24 -4.98 -4.56
C PHE A 302 -32.93 -4.26 -4.23
N GLY A 303 -32.68 -3.96 -2.96
CA GLY A 303 -31.45 -3.34 -2.49
C GLY A 303 -30.21 -4.19 -2.79
N VAL A 304 -30.27 -5.50 -2.57
CA VAL A 304 -29.15 -6.40 -2.92
C VAL A 304 -28.97 -6.51 -4.44
N ILE A 305 -30.05 -6.63 -5.22
CA ILE A 305 -29.95 -6.65 -6.69
C ILE A 305 -29.34 -5.35 -7.21
N ALA A 306 -29.79 -4.21 -6.70
CA ALA A 306 -29.24 -2.90 -7.02
C ALA A 306 -27.76 -2.81 -6.65
N LEU A 307 -27.35 -3.34 -5.49
CA LEU A 307 -25.95 -3.38 -5.09
C LEU A 307 -25.10 -4.21 -6.07
N PHE A 308 -25.56 -5.41 -6.48
CA PHE A 308 -24.87 -6.20 -7.51
C PHE A 308 -24.76 -5.44 -8.83
N ALA A 309 -25.85 -4.82 -9.27
CA ALA A 309 -25.89 -4.03 -10.50
C ALA A 309 -24.95 -2.81 -10.44
N ILE A 310 -24.88 -2.12 -9.30
CA ILE A 310 -23.98 -0.99 -9.08
C ILE A 310 -22.53 -1.46 -9.10
N VAL A 311 -22.19 -2.53 -8.39
CA VAL A 311 -20.82 -3.04 -8.36
C VAL A 311 -20.37 -3.46 -9.76
N ILE A 312 -21.13 -4.32 -10.44
CA ILE A 312 -20.78 -4.82 -11.77
C ILE A 312 -20.81 -3.69 -12.81
N GLY A 313 -21.89 -2.90 -12.81
CA GLY A 313 -22.10 -1.82 -13.77
C GLY A 313 -21.03 -0.74 -13.65
N TYR A 314 -20.71 -0.31 -12.43
CA TYR A 314 -19.63 0.66 -12.21
C TYR A 314 -18.25 0.09 -12.54
N THR A 315 -17.95 -1.18 -12.19
CA THR A 315 -16.67 -1.79 -12.56
C THR A 315 -16.49 -1.84 -14.07
N LEU A 316 -17.54 -2.22 -14.82
CA LEU A 316 -17.51 -2.20 -16.29
C LEU A 316 -17.35 -0.77 -16.81
N PHE A 317 -18.11 0.18 -16.27
CA PHE A 317 -18.00 1.59 -16.63
C PHE A 317 -16.59 2.13 -16.39
N TRP A 318 -16.01 1.93 -15.20
CA TRP A 318 -14.66 2.34 -14.83
C TRP A 318 -13.61 1.72 -15.75
N SER A 319 -13.67 0.40 -15.97
CA SER A 319 -12.71 -0.30 -16.83
C SER A 319 -12.74 0.20 -18.28
N LEU A 320 -13.93 0.40 -18.84
CA LEU A 320 -14.10 0.89 -20.20
C LEU A 320 -13.69 2.37 -20.32
N ALA A 321 -14.08 3.20 -19.34
CA ALA A 321 -13.66 4.60 -19.27
C ALA A 321 -12.14 4.73 -19.17
N PHE A 322 -11.48 3.92 -18.35
CA PHE A 322 -10.02 3.93 -18.23
C PHE A 322 -9.35 3.45 -19.52
N THR A 323 -9.84 2.38 -20.15
CA THR A 323 -9.25 1.90 -21.41
C THR A 323 -9.41 2.90 -22.57
N SER A 324 -10.41 3.79 -22.51
CA SER A 324 -10.60 4.85 -23.50
C SER A 324 -9.39 5.78 -23.64
N ILE A 325 -8.55 5.93 -22.61
CA ILE A 325 -7.36 6.79 -22.67
C ILE A 325 -6.40 6.34 -23.78
N TYR A 326 -6.32 5.03 -24.04
CA TYR A 326 -5.45 4.44 -25.06
C TYR A 326 -6.04 4.50 -26.48
N THR A 327 -7.29 4.96 -26.63
CA THR A 327 -7.91 5.18 -27.94
C THR A 327 -7.65 6.59 -28.48
N ARG A 328 -7.02 7.45 -27.68
CA ARG A 328 -6.70 8.85 -27.98
C ARG A 328 -5.18 9.04 -27.92
N PRO A 329 -4.60 10.02 -28.63
CA PRO A 329 -3.19 10.35 -28.46
C PRO A 329 -2.89 10.77 -27.01
N VAL A 330 -1.72 10.37 -26.51
CA VAL A 330 -1.21 10.81 -25.19
C VAL A 330 -1.19 12.34 -25.12
N SER A 331 -1.58 12.90 -23.96
CA SER A 331 -1.72 14.35 -23.76
C SER A 331 -0.48 15.14 -24.19
N ARG A 332 0.73 14.62 -23.96
CA ARG A 332 2.01 15.23 -24.38
C ARG A 332 2.14 15.38 -25.90
N VAL A 333 1.65 14.42 -26.68
CA VAL A 333 1.61 14.50 -28.16
C VAL A 333 0.61 15.56 -28.60
N THR A 334 -0.58 15.56 -28.00
CA THR A 334 -1.62 16.57 -28.27
C THR A 334 -1.15 17.98 -27.91
N ALA A 335 -0.46 18.14 -26.77
CA ALA A 335 0.14 19.39 -26.35
C ALA A 335 1.25 19.85 -27.29
N SER A 336 2.08 18.93 -27.78
CA SER A 336 3.12 19.26 -28.77
C SER A 336 2.50 19.82 -30.06
N ARG A 337 1.44 19.17 -30.56
CA ARG A 337 0.66 19.65 -31.72
C ARG A 337 0.01 21.00 -31.46
N TRP A 338 -0.51 21.22 -30.27
CA TRP A 338 -1.06 22.50 -29.87
C TRP A 338 0.04 23.58 -29.90
N ILE A 339 1.22 23.32 -29.33
CA ILE A 339 2.34 24.27 -29.32
C ILE A 339 2.76 24.60 -30.76
N PHE A 340 2.90 23.61 -31.64
CA PHE A 340 3.25 23.83 -33.03
C PHE A 340 2.29 24.72 -33.81
N ASN A 341 1.01 24.75 -33.41
CA ASN A 341 -0.03 25.51 -34.10
C ASN A 341 -0.28 26.90 -33.48
N ASN A 342 0.10 27.11 -32.22
CA ASN A 342 -0.30 28.30 -31.46
C ASN A 342 0.88 29.13 -30.94
N VAL A 343 2.09 28.55 -30.83
CA VAL A 343 3.27 29.24 -30.32
C VAL A 343 4.19 29.62 -31.48
N PRO A 344 4.51 30.93 -31.65
CA PRO A 344 5.39 31.40 -32.70
C PRO A 344 6.79 30.77 -32.61
N THR A 345 7.46 30.59 -33.75
CA THR A 345 8.87 30.17 -33.74
C THR A 345 9.78 31.28 -33.17
N GLY A 346 10.94 30.90 -32.66
CA GLY A 346 11.89 31.77 -31.94
C GLY A 346 11.57 31.96 -30.45
N THR A 347 10.39 31.51 -30.00
CA THR A 347 9.89 31.63 -28.62
C THR A 347 10.69 30.77 -27.63
N VAL A 348 10.81 31.27 -26.39
CA VAL A 348 11.36 30.51 -25.26
C VAL A 348 10.31 29.67 -24.58
N ILE A 349 10.55 28.37 -24.49
CA ILE A 349 9.69 27.45 -23.77
C ILE A 349 10.46 26.89 -22.58
N ALA A 350 10.06 27.32 -21.38
CA ALA A 350 10.57 26.81 -20.12
C ALA A 350 9.85 25.50 -19.77
N ASN A 351 10.63 24.43 -19.63
CA ASN A 351 10.19 23.12 -19.17
C ASN A 351 10.88 22.78 -17.86
N GLU A 352 10.31 21.85 -17.10
CA GLU A 352 10.85 21.42 -15.81
C GLU A 352 11.91 20.33 -15.96
N HIS A 353 13.03 20.48 -15.26
CA HIS A 353 13.99 19.38 -15.11
C HIS A 353 13.34 18.27 -14.27
N TRP A 354 13.55 17.00 -14.63
CA TRP A 354 12.89 15.78 -14.11
C TRP A 354 11.47 15.47 -14.61
N ASP A 355 10.90 16.25 -15.53
CA ASP A 355 9.70 15.87 -16.30
C ASP A 355 10.04 15.76 -17.80
N ASP A 356 9.06 15.35 -18.61
CA ASP A 356 9.21 15.24 -20.06
C ASP A 356 9.10 16.63 -20.70
N PRO A 357 10.16 17.19 -21.31
CA PRO A 357 10.10 18.50 -21.93
C PRO A 357 9.24 18.49 -23.19
N LEU A 358 8.40 19.51 -23.34
CA LEU A 358 7.55 19.73 -24.49
C LEU A 358 8.00 20.97 -25.29
N PRO A 359 7.84 20.95 -26.63
CA PRO A 359 7.18 19.93 -27.45
C PRO A 359 8.04 18.67 -27.67
N LEU A 360 7.38 17.56 -27.94
CA LEU A 360 7.99 16.32 -28.43
C LEU A 360 8.29 16.41 -29.93
N ARG A 361 9.26 15.61 -30.38
CA ARG A 361 9.53 15.35 -31.80
C ARG A 361 8.43 14.47 -32.40
N VAL A 362 7.38 15.10 -32.92
CA VAL A 362 6.24 14.42 -33.56
C VAL A 362 5.92 15.08 -34.90
N ASP A 363 5.25 14.33 -35.78
CA ASP A 363 4.82 14.79 -37.10
C ASP A 363 5.97 15.36 -37.97
N GLY A 364 7.17 14.80 -37.84
CA GLY A 364 8.36 15.21 -38.59
C GLY A 364 9.00 16.53 -38.16
N LYS A 365 8.55 17.14 -37.05
CA LYS A 365 9.06 18.42 -36.54
C LYS A 365 10.11 18.19 -35.46
N ASP A 366 11.22 18.94 -35.53
CA ASP A 366 12.22 19.02 -34.45
C ASP A 366 12.06 20.36 -33.69
N PRO A 367 11.35 20.37 -32.54
CA PRO A 367 11.00 21.61 -31.84
C PRO A 367 12.23 22.42 -31.42
N PHE A 368 13.25 21.76 -30.87
CA PHE A 368 14.47 22.42 -30.40
C PHE A 368 15.61 22.40 -31.44
N GLY A 369 15.32 21.97 -32.68
CA GLY A 369 16.22 22.06 -33.84
C GLY A 369 16.22 23.41 -34.54
N GLY A 370 15.64 24.45 -33.93
CA GLY A 370 15.56 25.82 -34.47
C GLY A 370 14.17 26.46 -34.45
N MET A 371 13.11 25.72 -34.08
CA MET A 371 11.76 26.30 -33.97
C MET A 371 11.57 27.05 -32.65
N TYR A 372 11.99 26.46 -31.55
CA TYR A 372 11.91 27.00 -30.20
C TYR A 372 13.26 26.89 -29.50
N ARG A 373 13.43 27.63 -28.41
CA ARG A 373 14.62 27.54 -27.56
C ARG A 373 14.23 27.24 -26.11
N GLY A 374 15.05 26.43 -25.44
CA GLY A 374 15.01 26.31 -23.99
C GLY A 374 15.63 27.54 -23.31
N LEU A 375 15.74 27.48 -21.98
CA LEU A 375 16.31 28.55 -21.15
C LEU A 375 17.84 28.61 -21.29
N LYS A 376 18.40 29.72 -21.79
CA LYS A 376 19.85 29.95 -21.80
C LYS A 376 20.41 30.21 -20.41
N SER A 377 19.57 30.73 -19.51
CA SER A 377 19.88 30.96 -18.10
C SER A 377 19.88 29.68 -17.26
N SER A 378 19.70 28.49 -17.88
CA SER A 378 19.85 27.20 -17.23
C SER A 378 20.91 26.33 -17.93
N SER A 379 21.57 25.45 -17.17
CA SER A 379 22.67 24.62 -17.64
C SER A 379 22.26 23.59 -18.69
N ASP A 380 21.03 23.09 -18.63
CA ASP A 380 20.48 22.07 -19.54
C ASP A 380 19.26 22.56 -20.33
N GLY A 381 18.93 23.85 -20.25
CA GLY A 381 17.76 24.42 -20.90
C GLY A 381 16.45 24.30 -20.11
N LEU A 382 16.46 23.68 -18.93
CA LEU A 382 15.28 23.35 -18.12
C LEU A 382 15.29 24.03 -16.74
N MET A 383 14.12 24.24 -16.13
CA MET A 383 14.01 24.81 -14.79
C MET A 383 14.40 23.77 -13.73
N GLN A 384 15.44 24.07 -12.95
CA GLN A 384 16.06 23.15 -11.99
C GLN A 384 15.33 23.15 -10.63
N TRP A 385 14.03 22.89 -10.62
CA TRP A 385 13.19 23.05 -9.42
C TRP A 385 13.51 22.08 -8.27
N TYR A 386 14.14 20.94 -8.54
CA TYR A 386 14.61 20.01 -7.50
C TYR A 386 15.96 20.39 -6.88
N ALA A 387 16.67 21.41 -7.40
CA ALA A 387 17.84 21.94 -6.71
C ALA A 387 17.44 22.54 -5.35
N GLU A 388 18.36 22.61 -4.38
CA GLU A 388 18.07 23.23 -3.08
C GLU A 388 17.68 24.70 -3.23
N ASP A 389 16.76 25.18 -2.39
CA ASP A 389 16.33 26.58 -2.40
C ASP A 389 17.39 27.47 -1.76
N THR A 390 18.28 28.02 -2.58
CA THR A 390 19.34 28.95 -2.16
C THR A 390 19.13 30.36 -2.73
N PRO A 391 19.81 31.39 -2.20
CA PRO A 391 19.82 32.72 -2.81
C PRO A 391 20.28 32.70 -4.29
N GLU A 392 21.17 31.80 -4.67
CA GLU A 392 21.60 31.62 -6.06
C GLU A 392 20.47 31.04 -6.92
N LYS A 393 19.77 30.01 -6.42
CA LYS A 393 18.58 29.47 -7.12
C LYS A 393 17.48 30.52 -7.23
N ARG A 394 17.31 31.39 -6.23
CA ARG A 394 16.38 32.53 -6.32
C ARG A 394 16.69 33.44 -7.50
N ALA A 395 17.96 33.84 -7.65
CA ALA A 395 18.39 34.66 -8.78
C ALA A 395 18.18 33.93 -10.12
N GLN A 396 18.45 32.62 -10.17
CA GLN A 396 18.19 31.79 -11.35
C GLN A 396 16.69 31.69 -11.67
N ALA A 397 15.83 31.50 -10.66
CA ALA A 397 14.39 31.42 -10.83
C ALA A 397 13.82 32.72 -11.44
N ILE A 398 14.29 33.88 -10.96
CA ILE A 398 13.92 35.17 -11.54
C ILE A 398 14.38 35.24 -13.00
N ALA A 399 15.63 34.86 -13.29
CA ALA A 399 16.16 34.86 -14.65
C ALA A 399 15.41 33.90 -15.60
N TRP A 400 15.02 32.72 -15.12
CA TRP A 400 14.21 31.77 -15.91
C TRP A 400 12.86 32.39 -16.26
N LEU A 401 12.21 33.06 -15.30
CA LEU A 401 10.93 33.71 -15.53
C LEU A 401 11.04 34.95 -16.41
N ASP A 402 12.12 35.73 -16.29
CA ASP A 402 12.41 36.86 -17.18
C ASP A 402 12.60 36.39 -18.63
N GLU A 403 13.27 35.25 -18.82
CA GLU A 403 13.57 34.69 -20.14
C GLU A 403 12.39 33.96 -20.78
N ALA A 404 11.56 33.25 -19.99
CA ALA A 404 10.51 32.37 -20.49
C ALA A 404 9.33 33.13 -21.12
N ASP A 405 9.00 32.86 -22.37
CA ASP A 405 7.75 33.36 -22.98
C ASP A 405 6.57 32.45 -22.64
N TYR A 406 6.84 31.14 -22.55
CA TYR A 406 5.91 30.11 -22.14
C TYR A 406 6.52 29.20 -21.08
N ILE A 407 5.69 28.76 -20.13
CA ILE A 407 6.03 27.71 -19.17
C ILE A 407 5.12 26.51 -19.46
N VAL A 408 5.72 25.33 -19.58
CA VAL A 408 4.98 24.09 -19.80
C VAL A 408 5.24 23.14 -18.65
N LEU A 409 4.17 22.83 -17.91
CA LEU A 409 4.17 21.76 -16.91
C LEU A 409 3.60 20.52 -17.61
N SER A 410 4.43 19.51 -17.86
CA SER A 410 4.03 18.36 -18.67
C SER A 410 3.31 17.27 -17.88
N SER A 411 3.37 17.32 -16.54
CA SER A 411 2.57 16.50 -15.62
C SER A 411 2.46 17.16 -14.23
N ASN A 412 1.91 16.42 -13.27
CA ASN A 412 1.82 16.81 -11.86
C ASN A 412 3.04 16.40 -11.01
N ARG A 413 4.08 15.81 -11.62
CA ARG A 413 5.23 15.21 -10.94
C ARG A 413 5.88 16.17 -9.94
N LEU A 414 6.23 17.38 -10.36
CA LEU A 414 6.95 18.31 -9.50
C LEU A 414 6.03 19.04 -8.52
N TYR A 415 4.97 19.67 -9.03
CA TYR A 415 4.09 20.51 -8.21
C TYR A 415 3.25 19.73 -7.19
N LYS A 416 3.10 18.39 -7.30
CA LYS A 416 2.53 17.55 -6.23
C LYS A 416 3.56 16.94 -5.28
N ALA A 417 4.84 16.87 -5.67
CA ALA A 417 5.90 16.27 -4.85
C ALA A 417 6.66 17.31 -4.02
N ILE A 418 7.12 18.40 -4.64
CA ILE A 418 7.99 19.41 -4.01
C ILE A 418 7.32 20.08 -2.79
N PRO A 419 6.04 20.53 -2.86
CA PRO A 419 5.38 21.15 -1.71
C PRO A 419 5.23 20.27 -0.47
N ARG A 420 5.46 18.95 -0.58
CA ARG A 420 5.43 18.02 0.56
C ARG A 420 6.68 18.14 1.44
N LEU A 421 7.67 18.93 1.01
CA LEU A 421 8.93 19.18 1.70
C LEU A 421 9.13 20.70 1.93
N PRO A 422 8.23 21.38 2.67
CA PRO A 422 8.20 22.84 2.76
C PRO A 422 9.45 23.46 3.40
N MET A 423 10.11 22.76 4.34
CA MET A 423 11.37 23.24 4.95
C MET A 423 12.59 23.11 4.03
N ARG A 424 12.48 22.32 2.96
CA ARG A 424 13.55 22.13 1.97
C ARG A 424 13.33 22.99 0.73
N TYR A 425 12.06 23.19 0.36
CA TYR A 425 11.68 23.93 -0.83
C TYR A 425 10.67 25.07 -0.58
N PRO A 426 10.95 26.00 0.35
CA PRO A 426 10.01 27.09 0.65
C PRO A 426 9.80 28.03 -0.55
N LEU A 427 10.85 28.34 -1.31
CA LEU A 427 10.80 29.20 -2.48
C LEU A 427 10.10 28.50 -3.65
N THR A 428 10.42 27.23 -3.91
CA THR A 428 9.81 26.50 -5.03
C THR A 428 8.35 26.16 -4.75
N THR A 429 7.97 25.94 -3.50
CA THR A 429 6.56 25.80 -3.11
C THR A 429 5.77 27.06 -3.46
N LYS A 430 6.29 28.24 -3.10
CA LYS A 430 5.66 29.53 -3.45
C LYS A 430 5.65 29.82 -4.94
N TYR A 431 6.67 29.39 -5.67
CA TYR A 431 6.65 29.46 -7.14
C TYR A 431 5.40 28.78 -7.73
N TYR A 432 5.05 27.56 -7.32
CA TYR A 432 3.85 26.91 -7.86
C TYR A 432 2.56 27.61 -7.45
N GLU A 433 2.44 28.06 -6.19
CA GLU A 433 1.28 28.84 -5.74
C GLU A 433 1.07 30.08 -6.63
N TRP A 434 2.14 30.86 -6.84
CA TRP A 434 2.12 32.10 -7.62
C TRP A 434 2.00 31.91 -9.14
N LEU A 435 2.42 30.74 -9.65
CA LEU A 435 2.19 30.38 -11.05
C LEU A 435 0.71 30.05 -11.28
N PHE A 436 0.09 29.30 -10.37
CA PHE A 436 -1.31 28.89 -10.52
C PHE A 436 -2.32 30.01 -10.22
N ASP A 437 -2.02 30.91 -9.28
CA ASP A 437 -2.89 32.07 -8.99
C ASP A 437 -2.69 33.24 -10.00
N GLY A 438 -1.63 33.18 -10.81
CA GLY A 438 -1.29 34.17 -11.82
C GLY A 438 -0.54 35.40 -11.31
N ALA A 439 -0.02 35.38 -10.07
CA ALA A 439 0.72 36.48 -9.45
C ALA A 439 1.98 36.89 -10.23
N PHE A 440 2.63 35.96 -10.94
CA PHE A 440 3.76 36.29 -11.81
C PHE A 440 3.36 37.00 -13.10
N GLY A 441 2.07 37.07 -13.46
CA GLY A 441 1.65 37.57 -14.78
C GLY A 441 1.80 36.54 -15.90
N PHE A 442 1.82 35.25 -15.55
CA PHE A 442 1.67 34.13 -16.49
C PHE A 442 0.21 33.67 -16.49
N GLU A 443 -0.37 33.50 -17.68
CA GLU A 443 -1.76 33.11 -17.87
C GLU A 443 -1.84 31.69 -18.41
N ASN A 444 -2.67 30.84 -17.81
CA ASN A 444 -2.90 29.49 -18.32
C ASN A 444 -3.72 29.57 -19.63
N VAL A 445 -3.07 29.25 -20.75
CA VAL A 445 -3.65 29.33 -22.10
C VAL A 445 -4.10 27.98 -22.65
N ALA A 446 -3.67 26.87 -22.06
CA ALA A 446 -4.13 25.54 -22.44
C ALA A 446 -4.01 24.53 -21.30
N ILE A 447 -5.09 23.76 -21.12
CA ILE A 447 -5.15 22.56 -20.26
C ILE A 447 -5.44 21.38 -21.18
N ILE A 448 -4.51 20.43 -21.25
CA ILE A 448 -4.59 19.30 -22.18
C ILE A 448 -4.47 18.01 -21.38
N HIS A 449 -5.52 17.18 -21.40
CA HIS A 449 -5.60 15.94 -20.65
C HIS A 449 -6.30 14.83 -21.45
N SER A 450 -6.07 13.58 -21.09
CA SER A 450 -6.76 12.40 -21.63
C SER A 450 -7.38 11.58 -20.49
N ARG A 451 -8.18 12.23 -19.64
CA ARG A 451 -8.83 11.59 -18.48
C ARG A 451 -9.75 10.44 -18.89
N PRO A 452 -9.92 9.40 -18.05
CA PRO A 452 -10.88 8.32 -18.29
C PRO A 452 -12.28 8.87 -18.59
N GLU A 453 -12.89 8.39 -19.67
CA GLU A 453 -14.19 8.89 -20.13
C GLU A 453 -15.02 7.79 -20.81
N LEU A 454 -16.31 7.74 -20.53
CA LEU A 454 -17.24 6.87 -21.25
C LEU A 454 -18.61 7.54 -21.35
N PHE A 455 -19.23 7.50 -22.54
CA PHE A 455 -20.53 8.13 -22.82
C PHE A 455 -20.59 9.64 -22.47
N GLY A 456 -19.47 10.35 -22.63
CA GLY A 456 -19.36 11.78 -22.28
C GLY A 456 -19.22 12.05 -20.77
N ILE A 457 -19.18 11.01 -19.93
CA ILE A 457 -18.93 11.13 -18.49
C ILE A 457 -17.43 10.95 -18.27
N GLN A 458 -16.77 12.04 -17.89
CA GLN A 458 -15.35 12.05 -17.55
C GLN A 458 -15.16 11.82 -16.06
N ILE A 459 -14.11 11.07 -15.71
CA ILE A 459 -13.69 10.82 -14.33
C ILE A 459 -12.39 11.56 -14.09
N ASN A 460 -12.38 12.45 -13.10
CA ASN A 460 -11.18 13.15 -12.69
C ASN A 460 -10.38 12.29 -11.72
N ASP A 461 -9.27 11.74 -12.19
CA ASP A 461 -8.33 10.93 -11.43
C ASP A 461 -7.01 11.66 -11.15
N ASP A 462 -6.98 12.99 -11.27
CA ASP A 462 -5.77 13.81 -11.08
C ASP A 462 -5.15 13.64 -9.68
N ASP A 463 -5.92 13.23 -8.67
CA ASP A 463 -5.49 12.97 -7.28
C ASP A 463 -5.02 11.54 -7.02
N ALA A 464 -5.02 10.69 -8.04
CA ALA A 464 -4.42 9.36 -7.95
C ALA A 464 -2.90 9.42 -7.77
N GLU A 465 -2.33 8.31 -7.26
CA GLU A 465 -0.89 8.08 -7.18
C GLU A 465 -0.20 8.31 -8.53
N GLU A 466 1.07 8.73 -8.50
CA GLU A 466 1.83 9.20 -9.68
C GLU A 466 1.81 8.21 -10.85
N SER A 467 1.80 6.90 -10.58
CA SER A 467 1.69 5.87 -11.61
C SER A 467 0.47 6.00 -12.53
N PHE A 468 -0.63 6.59 -12.04
CA PHE A 468 -1.82 6.91 -12.85
C PHE A 468 -1.67 8.25 -13.60
N THR A 469 -1.13 9.27 -12.94
CA THR A 469 -1.28 10.66 -13.39
C THR A 469 -0.08 11.22 -14.16
N VAL A 470 1.06 10.53 -14.20
CA VAL A 470 2.28 11.02 -14.89
C VAL A 470 2.61 10.24 -16.17
N TYR A 471 2.24 8.97 -16.23
CA TYR A 471 2.71 8.06 -17.29
C TYR A 471 1.71 7.97 -18.45
N ASP A 472 0.51 7.45 -18.21
CA ASP A 472 -0.40 7.06 -19.30
C ASP A 472 -1.21 8.24 -19.85
N HIS A 473 -1.69 9.15 -18.99
CA HIS A 473 -2.56 10.26 -19.40
C HIS A 473 -2.33 11.55 -18.59
N PRO A 474 -1.09 12.09 -18.53
CA PRO A 474 -0.80 13.27 -17.73
C PRO A 474 -1.61 14.50 -18.18
N GLN A 475 -1.93 15.37 -17.22
CA GLN A 475 -2.46 16.70 -17.51
C GLN A 475 -1.31 17.66 -17.78
N VAL A 476 -1.28 18.20 -19.01
CA VAL A 476 -0.34 19.24 -19.44
C VAL A 476 -0.97 20.60 -19.23
N LEU A 477 -0.21 21.52 -18.62
CA LEU A 477 -0.60 22.92 -18.42
C LEU A 477 0.39 23.81 -19.16
N ILE A 478 -0.13 24.75 -19.95
CA ILE A 478 0.69 25.69 -20.72
C ILE A 478 0.35 27.11 -20.28
N PHE A 479 1.35 27.81 -19.77
CA PHE A 479 1.23 29.19 -19.33
C PHE A 479 1.96 30.10 -20.31
N LYS A 480 1.36 31.25 -20.62
CA LYS A 480 1.94 32.29 -21.47
C LYS A 480 2.27 33.52 -20.63
N LYS A 481 3.46 34.08 -20.80
CA LYS A 481 3.82 35.38 -20.22
C LYS A 481 2.93 36.47 -20.80
N SER A 482 2.28 37.23 -19.93
CA SER A 482 1.45 38.37 -20.30
C SER A 482 2.21 39.69 -20.13
N ALA A 483 1.63 40.80 -20.60
CA ALA A 483 2.15 42.14 -20.35
C ALA A 483 2.11 42.56 -18.87
N ARG A 484 1.45 41.78 -18.00
CA ARG A 484 1.44 42.00 -16.54
C ARG A 484 2.69 41.50 -15.85
N TYR A 485 3.52 40.69 -16.53
CA TYR A 485 4.79 40.23 -15.98
C TYR A 485 5.71 41.43 -15.74
N LEU A 486 6.18 41.59 -14.50
CA LEU A 486 7.13 42.62 -14.10
C LEU A 486 8.27 41.99 -13.30
N HIS A 487 9.51 42.25 -13.73
CA HIS A 487 10.72 41.77 -13.08
C HIS A 487 10.73 42.15 -11.59
N ASP A 488 10.54 43.43 -11.28
CA ASP A 488 10.61 43.94 -9.91
C ASP A 488 9.55 43.32 -8.99
N GLN A 489 8.36 43.03 -9.51
CA GLN A 489 7.30 42.35 -8.74
C GLN A 489 7.68 40.88 -8.48
N THR A 490 8.17 40.18 -9.51
CA THR A 490 8.66 38.80 -9.38
C THR A 490 9.80 38.71 -8.38
N ALA A 491 10.77 39.63 -8.47
CA ALA A 491 11.89 39.72 -7.55
C ALA A 491 11.42 40.04 -6.12
N ALA A 492 10.48 40.96 -5.93
CA ALA A 492 9.93 41.28 -4.61
C ALA A 492 9.24 40.07 -3.95
N LEU A 493 8.45 39.30 -4.71
CA LEU A 493 7.81 38.07 -4.21
C LEU A 493 8.87 37.09 -3.69
N PHE A 494 9.86 36.76 -4.53
CA PHE A 494 10.92 35.84 -4.15
C PHE A 494 11.83 36.35 -3.03
N ASN A 495 12.08 37.66 -2.98
CA ASN A 495 12.89 38.27 -1.92
C ASN A 495 12.21 38.26 -0.55
N GLY A 496 10.88 38.16 -0.51
CA GLY A 496 10.12 37.99 0.73
C GLY A 496 10.23 36.60 1.36
N ILE A 497 10.85 35.63 0.68
CA ILE A 497 11.04 34.27 1.23
C ILE A 497 12.33 34.23 2.05
N ASP A 498 12.23 33.77 3.29
CA ASP A 498 13.40 33.47 4.10
C ASP A 498 14.07 32.17 3.62
N LEU A 499 15.35 32.25 3.24
CA LEU A 499 16.16 31.10 2.80
C LEU A 499 17.32 30.81 3.76
N THR A 500 17.35 31.45 4.93
CA THR A 500 18.35 31.17 5.97
C THR A 500 18.11 29.83 6.65
N GLU A 501 16.86 29.37 6.64
CA GLU A 501 16.36 28.17 7.31
C GLU A 501 15.93 27.09 6.29
N VAL A 502 16.80 26.76 5.34
CA VAL A 502 16.56 25.70 4.35
C VAL A 502 17.32 24.43 4.75
N TYR A 503 16.56 23.36 4.95
CA TYR A 503 17.09 22.13 5.49
C TYR A 503 17.05 20.99 4.49
N ARG A 504 18.23 20.44 4.18
CA ARG A 504 18.33 19.25 3.35
C ARG A 504 18.05 17.99 4.17
N PHE A 505 16.85 17.46 4.02
CA PHE A 505 16.44 16.19 4.61
C PHE A 505 16.20 15.13 3.55
N GLN A 506 16.45 13.87 3.92
CA GLN A 506 15.92 12.74 3.16
C GLN A 506 14.39 12.74 3.25
N PRO A 507 13.68 12.29 2.20
CA PRO A 507 12.22 12.29 2.17
C PRO A 507 11.54 11.62 3.38
N VAL A 508 12.16 10.58 3.95
CA VAL A 508 11.67 9.87 5.14
C VAL A 508 11.82 10.68 6.44
N GLN A 509 12.83 11.57 6.53
CA GLN A 509 13.14 12.35 7.73
C GLN A 509 12.23 13.58 7.88
N ALA A 510 11.73 14.14 6.78
CA ALA A 510 10.92 15.34 6.78
C ALA A 510 9.66 15.25 7.68
N THR A 511 9.11 14.05 7.83
CA THR A 511 7.94 13.81 8.70
C THR A 511 8.30 13.58 10.17
N GLN A 512 9.55 13.26 10.48
CA GLN A 512 10.05 12.99 11.83
C GLN A 512 10.46 14.29 12.56
N ALA A 513 10.93 15.28 11.82
CA ALA A 513 11.39 16.56 12.36
C ALA A 513 10.54 17.73 11.85
N LYS A 514 9.24 17.75 12.20
CA LYS A 514 8.26 18.72 11.67
C LYS A 514 8.60 20.19 11.90
N THR A 515 9.46 20.48 12.88
CA THR A 515 9.92 21.83 13.24
C THR A 515 11.43 21.98 13.11
N ALA A 516 12.12 21.04 12.44
CA ALA A 516 13.59 21.01 12.40
C ALA A 516 14.26 21.08 13.80
N LEU A 517 13.63 20.47 14.82
CA LEU A 517 14.03 20.51 16.24
C LEU A 517 13.86 21.88 16.92
N LEU A 518 13.21 22.85 16.27
CA LEU A 518 12.77 24.09 16.90
C LEU A 518 11.48 23.85 17.70
N LEU A 519 11.25 24.70 18.70
CA LEU A 519 9.97 24.76 19.39
C LEU A 519 8.88 25.22 18.41
N THR A 520 7.66 24.69 18.56
CA THR A 520 6.49 25.30 17.89
C THR A 520 6.30 26.73 18.40
N ALA A 521 5.57 27.58 17.66
CA ALA A 521 5.27 28.93 18.14
C ALA A 521 4.61 28.92 19.54
N SER A 522 3.66 28.00 19.76
CA SER A 522 3.02 27.83 21.06
C SER A 522 3.98 27.35 22.15
N ASP A 523 4.89 26.42 21.84
CA ASP A 523 5.87 25.93 22.82
C ASP A 523 6.92 27.01 23.14
N ALA A 524 7.32 27.79 22.13
CA ALA A 524 8.24 28.91 22.31
C ALA A 524 7.59 30.01 23.17
N ASP A 525 6.31 30.31 22.95
CA ASP A 525 5.58 31.29 23.75
C ASP A 525 5.37 30.79 25.18
N ALA A 526 5.04 29.50 25.38
CA ALA A 526 4.97 28.89 26.70
C ALA A 526 6.33 28.92 27.43
N GLN A 527 7.41 28.61 26.71
CA GLN A 527 8.77 28.66 27.26
C GLN A 527 9.16 30.09 27.66
N ARG A 528 8.79 31.10 26.84
CA ARG A 528 9.04 32.52 27.15
C ARG A 528 8.18 33.03 28.30
N ALA A 529 6.93 32.54 28.42
CA ALA A 529 6.02 32.89 29.50
C ALA A 529 6.47 32.34 30.86
N GLY A 530 7.29 31.28 30.88
CA GLY A 530 7.87 30.70 32.10
C GLY A 530 8.83 31.64 32.86
N GLY A 531 9.19 32.79 32.28
CA GLY A 531 10.15 33.73 32.87
C GLY A 531 11.60 33.30 32.69
N THR A 532 12.52 34.14 33.13
CA THR A 532 13.95 33.80 33.11
C THR A 532 14.32 32.89 34.28
N TRP A 533 15.47 32.22 34.21
CA TRP A 533 15.98 31.43 35.35
C TRP A 533 16.02 32.25 36.64
N ARG A 534 16.32 33.56 36.57
CA ARG A 534 16.38 34.45 37.72
C ARG A 534 15.00 34.80 38.27
N ASP A 535 13.98 34.85 37.42
CA ASP A 535 12.59 35.08 37.86
C ASP A 535 12.01 33.84 38.55
N ILE A 536 12.41 32.64 38.10
CA ILE A 536 11.99 31.35 38.70
C ILE A 536 12.80 31.05 39.98
N PHE A 537 14.10 31.33 39.96
CA PHE A 537 15.02 31.13 41.07
C PHE A 537 15.65 32.46 41.44
N ASP A 538 14.99 33.20 42.33
CA ASP A 538 15.51 34.48 42.82
C ASP A 538 16.84 34.23 43.58
N PRO A 539 17.99 34.68 43.06
CA PRO A 539 19.28 34.47 43.71
C PRO A 539 19.41 35.27 45.01
N ASP A 540 18.52 36.24 45.23
CA ASP A 540 18.46 37.04 46.45
C ASP A 540 17.54 36.42 47.54
N ASP A 541 16.81 35.34 47.21
CA ASP A 541 16.05 34.56 48.19
C ASP A 541 16.99 33.95 49.24
N PHE A 542 16.57 34.01 50.49
CA PHE A 542 17.29 33.47 51.63
C PHE A 542 17.66 32.00 51.44
N ILE A 543 16.75 31.15 50.95
CA ILE A 543 17.03 29.73 50.74
C ILE A 543 18.07 29.54 49.63
N ASN A 544 18.03 30.34 48.57
CA ASN A 544 18.99 30.27 47.47
C ASN A 544 20.39 30.83 47.85
N ARG A 545 20.48 31.68 48.88
CA ARG A 545 21.76 32.16 49.45
C ARG A 545 22.44 31.15 50.36
N ILE A 546 21.69 30.25 50.99
CA ILE A 546 22.21 29.18 51.85
C ILE A 546 21.61 27.81 51.49
N PRO A 547 21.74 27.37 50.22
CA PRO A 547 20.92 26.29 49.66
C PRO A 547 21.12 24.96 50.39
N VAL A 548 22.36 24.65 50.80
CA VAL A 548 22.66 23.41 51.52
C VAL A 548 21.99 23.37 52.89
N ILE A 549 22.04 24.47 53.64
CA ILE A 549 21.45 24.56 54.98
C ILE A 549 19.93 24.58 54.87
N GLY A 550 19.38 25.35 53.92
CA GLY A 550 17.94 25.41 53.66
C GLY A 550 17.36 24.04 53.29
N TRP A 551 18.03 23.30 52.40
CA TRP A 551 17.62 21.94 52.03
C TRP A 551 17.72 20.95 53.18
N LEU A 552 18.81 20.97 53.96
CA LEU A 552 18.95 20.10 55.14
C LEU A 552 17.87 20.40 56.17
N ALA A 553 17.60 21.68 56.45
CA ALA A 553 16.52 22.08 57.36
C ALA A 553 15.15 21.64 56.84
N LEU A 554 14.87 21.78 55.55
CA LEU A 554 13.62 21.31 54.93
C LEU A 554 13.46 19.79 55.05
N ILE A 555 14.52 19.03 54.77
CA ILE A 555 14.53 17.56 54.92
C ILE A 555 14.31 17.17 56.39
N GLU A 556 14.95 17.86 57.34
CA GLU A 556 14.82 17.56 58.76
C GLU A 556 13.43 17.92 59.30
N ILE A 557 12.85 19.04 58.84
CA ILE A 557 11.48 19.46 59.16
C ILE A 557 10.47 18.46 58.58
N LEU A 558 10.62 18.09 57.30
CA LEU A 558 9.77 17.06 56.69
C LEU A 558 9.92 15.73 57.40
N GLY A 559 11.15 15.36 57.77
CA GLY A 559 11.46 14.19 58.59
C GLY A 559 10.73 14.24 59.93
N ALA A 560 10.83 15.33 60.68
CA ALA A 560 10.17 15.53 61.96
C ALA A 560 8.62 15.57 61.86
N ILE A 561 8.07 16.07 60.74
CA ILE A 561 6.61 16.09 60.49
C ILE A 561 6.10 14.69 60.10
N THR A 562 6.92 13.90 59.39
CA THR A 562 6.53 12.57 58.89
C THR A 562 6.89 11.43 59.85
N PHE A 563 7.73 11.68 60.86
CA PHE A 563 7.96 10.75 61.96
C PHE A 563 6.91 10.99 63.06
N PRO A 564 6.11 9.97 63.44
CA PRO A 564 5.07 10.09 64.47
C PRO A 564 5.61 10.29 65.88
#